data_AF-A0A5J4PEP0-F1
#
_entry.id   AF-A0A5J4PEP0-F1
#
_cell.length_a   1.000
_cell.length_b   1.000
_cell.length_c   1.000
_cell.angle_alpha   90.00
_cell.angle_beta   90.00
_cell.angle_gamma   90.00
#
_symmetry.space_group_name_H-M   'P 1'
#
loop_
_entity.id
_entity.type
_entity.pdbx_description
1 polymer ?
#
loop_
_entity_poly.entity_id
_entity_poly.type
_entity_poly.pdbx_seq_one_letter_code
_entity_poly.pdbx_strand_id
1 'polypeptide(L)'
;MNEEDRRKPLKRGRGSQKKSKVLVMAESGPVEKENQKGRPSRKVNHIKMLVIDDLKSETIDNKVSANVSATSEIDSDNSTSYTNLKNLMVQHHPQVIPKEDIGKILS
;
A
#
# COMPACT_ATOMS: atom_id res chain seq x y z
N MET A 1 7.99 28.83 1.91
CA MET A 1 6.92 28.51 2.87
C MET A 1 6.52 29.82 3.53
N ASN A 2 5.31 30.32 3.27
CA ASN A 2 4.88 31.65 3.75
C ASN A 2 4.68 31.66 5.28
N GLU A 3 4.83 32.83 5.91
CA GLU A 3 4.66 33.00 7.36
C GLU A 3 3.27 32.61 7.86
N GLU A 4 2.23 32.80 7.04
CA GLU A 4 0.86 32.37 7.35
C GLU A 4 0.72 30.85 7.47
N ASP A 5 1.46 30.08 6.65
CA ASP A 5 1.39 28.61 6.69
C ASP A 5 2.05 28.03 7.94
N ARG A 6 2.99 28.76 8.55
CA ARG A 6 3.65 28.36 9.81
C ARG A 6 2.75 28.52 11.04
N ARG A 7 1.73 29.40 10.96
CA ARG A 7 0.77 29.64 12.05
C ARG A 7 -0.44 28.71 12.02
N LYS A 8 -0.65 27.97 10.92
CA LYS A 8 -1.78 27.04 10.79
C LYS A 8 -1.60 25.84 11.72
N PRO A 9 -2.67 25.40 12.43
CA PRO A 9 -2.61 24.21 13.26
C PRO A 9 -2.22 22.97 12.44
N LEU A 10 -1.26 22.20 12.96
CA LEU A 10 -0.82 20.98 12.31
C LEU A 10 -1.87 19.88 12.47
N LYS A 11 -2.12 19.15 11.38
CA LYS A 11 -3.07 18.04 11.38
C LYS A 11 -2.51 16.89 12.23
N ARG A 12 -3.39 16.20 12.96
CA ARG A 12 -3.07 14.95 13.67
C ARG A 12 -3.46 13.75 12.78
N GLY A 13 -2.75 12.63 12.92
CA GLY A 13 -3.09 11.38 12.22
C GLY A 13 -2.65 11.33 10.75
N ARG A 14 -3.44 10.64 9.89
CA ARG A 14 -3.17 10.50 8.45
C ARG A 14 -3.06 11.88 7.80
N GLY A 15 -1.97 12.10 7.06
CA GLY A 15 -1.70 13.41 6.42
C GLY A 15 -1.16 14.48 7.38
N SER A 16 -0.79 14.11 8.62
CA SER A 16 -0.06 15.00 9.51
C SER A 16 1.27 15.42 8.87
N GLN A 17 1.56 16.71 8.92
CA GLN A 17 2.83 17.26 8.45
C GLN A 17 4.02 16.82 9.33
N LYS A 18 3.76 16.32 10.54
CA LYS A 18 4.80 15.81 11.46
C LYS A 18 5.22 14.37 11.17
N LYS A 19 4.57 13.69 10.22
CA LYS A 19 4.81 12.27 9.94
C LYS A 19 5.24 12.09 8.49
N SER A 20 6.30 11.32 8.28
CA SER A 20 6.70 10.87 6.95
C SER A 20 5.64 9.93 6.40
N LYS A 21 5.40 10.03 5.09
CA LYS A 21 4.50 9.11 4.38
C LYS A 21 5.37 8.01 3.80
N VAL A 22 4.92 6.77 3.94
CA VAL A 22 5.68 5.60 3.51
C VAL A 22 4.75 4.71 2.69
N LEU A 23 5.17 4.36 1.48
CA LEU A 23 4.58 3.30 0.68
C LEU A 23 5.24 1.98 1.09
N VAL A 24 4.44 1.00 1.51
CA VAL A 24 4.90 -0.34 1.88
C VAL A 24 4.40 -1.31 0.82
N MET A 25 5.31 -2.08 0.23
CA MET A 25 5.02 -3.10 -0.76
C MET A 25 5.57 -4.43 -0.25
N ALA A 26 4.72 -5.46 -0.21
CA ALA A 26 5.10 -6.80 0.20
C ALA A 26 4.88 -7.77 -0.97
N GLU A 27 5.96 -8.36 -1.45
CA GLU A 27 5.93 -9.46 -2.42
C GLU A 27 5.57 -10.74 -1.67
N SER A 28 4.58 -11.48 -2.18
CA SER A 28 4.21 -12.78 -1.64
C SER A 28 3.91 -13.79 -2.74
N GLY A 29 4.19 -15.06 -2.47
CA GLY A 29 3.90 -16.19 -3.36
C GLY A 29 3.08 -17.28 -2.65
N PRO A 30 2.38 -18.16 -3.40
CA PRO A 30 1.64 -19.27 -2.82
C PRO A 30 2.60 -20.27 -2.14
N VAL A 31 2.10 -20.96 -1.11
CA VAL A 31 2.83 -22.06 -0.46
C VAL A 31 2.36 -23.38 -1.07
N GLU A 32 3.29 -24.15 -1.63
CA GLU A 32 3.05 -25.46 -2.30
C GLU A 32 2.38 -26.52 -1.40
N LYS A 33 2.45 -26.38 -0.07
CA LYS A 33 1.90 -27.37 0.86
C LYS A 33 0.40 -27.12 1.06
N GLU A 34 -0.39 -28.20 0.99
CA GLU A 34 -1.82 -28.22 1.32
C GLU A 34 -2.11 -27.35 2.54
N ASN A 35 -3.17 -26.54 2.44
CA ASN A 35 -3.68 -25.63 3.46
C ASN A 35 -3.85 -26.32 4.83
N GLN A 36 -2.76 -26.49 5.57
CA GLN A 36 -2.80 -27.02 6.91
C GLN A 36 -3.52 -26.00 7.78
N LYS A 37 -4.53 -26.46 8.51
CA LYS A 37 -5.36 -25.61 9.36
C LYS A 37 -4.47 -24.74 10.27
N GLY A 38 -4.62 -23.41 10.14
CA GLY A 38 -3.86 -22.43 10.91
C GLY A 38 -2.52 -21.97 10.29
N ARG A 39 -2.18 -22.40 9.07
CA ARG A 39 -1.02 -21.87 8.32
C ARG A 39 -1.48 -20.91 7.20
N PRO A 40 -0.73 -19.82 6.95
CA PRO A 40 -1.04 -18.90 5.86
C PRO A 40 -0.84 -19.58 4.50
N SER A 41 -1.72 -19.25 3.55
CA SER A 41 -1.69 -19.79 2.18
C SER A 41 -0.64 -19.12 1.29
N ARG A 42 -0.13 -17.95 1.71
CA ARG A 42 0.93 -17.19 1.04
C ARG A 42 2.12 -17.02 1.97
N LYS A 43 3.31 -16.93 1.39
CA LYS A 43 4.56 -16.60 2.09
C LYS A 43 5.09 -15.29 1.56
N VAL A 44 5.32 -14.33 2.45
CA VAL A 44 6.03 -13.09 2.14
C VAL A 44 7.49 -13.37 1.85
N ASN A 45 8.01 -12.76 0.79
CA ASN A 45 9.40 -12.87 0.35
C ASN A 45 10.17 -11.58 0.66
N HIS A 46 9.85 -10.50 -0.06
CA HIS A 46 10.50 -9.21 0.10
C HIS A 46 9.52 -8.14 0.53
N ILE A 47 9.95 -7.28 1.46
CA ILE A 47 9.23 -6.08 1.86
C ILE A 47 10.06 -4.87 1.46
N LYS A 48 9.47 -3.98 0.66
CA LYS A 48 10.09 -2.72 0.25
C LYS A 48 9.29 -1.56 0.80
N MET A 49 9.97 -0.67 1.53
CA MET A 49 9.38 0.54 2.09
C MET A 49 10.03 1.77 1.47
N LEU A 50 9.22 2.66 0.91
CA LEU A 50 9.66 3.88 0.25
C LEU A 50 9.05 5.10 0.92
N VAL A 51 9.88 6.06 1.31
CA VAL A 51 9.39 7.36 1.75
C VAL A 51 8.86 8.12 0.52
N ILE A 52 7.65 8.66 0.63
CA ILE A 52 6.98 9.41 -0.43
C ILE A 52 6.58 10.81 0.04
N ASP A 53 6.51 11.75 -0.89
CA ASP A 53 6.25 13.15 -0.57
C ASP A 53 4.77 13.39 -0.23
N ASP A 54 3.88 12.74 -0.96
CA ASP A 54 2.43 12.80 -0.78
C ASP A 54 1.73 11.45 -1.02
N LEU A 55 0.42 11.39 -0.74
CA LEU A 55 -0.41 10.19 -0.98
C LEU A 55 -1.20 10.30 -2.29
N LYS A 56 -0.77 11.13 -3.25
CA LYS A 56 -1.49 11.25 -4.53
C LYS A 56 -1.27 9.99 -5.35
N SER A 57 -2.26 9.66 -6.17
CA SER A 57 -2.18 8.51 -7.07
C SER A 57 -0.97 8.62 -8.00
N GLU A 58 -0.74 9.78 -8.63
CA GLU A 58 0.42 10.00 -9.51
C GLU A 58 1.77 9.66 -8.87
N THR A 59 1.98 10.07 -7.61
CA THR A 59 3.20 9.76 -6.86
C THR A 59 3.36 8.26 -6.66
N ILE A 60 2.27 7.58 -6.29
CA ILE A 60 2.26 6.14 -6.04
C ILE A 60 2.41 5.36 -7.35
N ASP A 61 1.69 5.73 -8.40
CA ASP A 61 1.73 5.15 -9.74
C ASP A 61 3.18 5.11 -10.27
N ASN A 62 3.91 6.22 -10.12
CA ASN A 62 5.32 6.30 -10.49
C ASN A 62 6.20 5.38 -9.65
N LYS A 63 6.00 5.34 -8.32
CA LYS A 63 6.76 4.46 -7.44
C LYS A 63 6.47 2.99 -7.71
N VAL A 64 5.22 2.64 -7.93
CA VAL A 64 4.77 1.27 -8.20
C VAL A 64 5.31 0.81 -9.56
N SER A 65 5.12 1.60 -10.62
CA SER A 65 5.62 1.25 -11.97
C SER A 65 7.15 1.08 -12.03
N ALA A 66 7.89 1.81 -11.19
CA ALA A 66 9.35 1.69 -11.13
C ALA A 66 9.85 0.50 -10.28
N ASN A 67 8.99 -0.10 -9.44
CA ASN A 67 9.43 -1.08 -8.42
C ASN A 67 8.67 -2.41 -8.47
N VAL A 68 7.57 -2.49 -9.22
CA VAL A 68 6.70 -3.66 -9.34
C VAL A 68 6.53 -3.98 -10.82
N SER A 69 6.59 -5.26 -11.17
CA SER A 69 6.37 -5.68 -12.55
C SER A 69 4.92 -5.42 -12.95
N ALA A 70 4.70 -4.92 -14.18
CA ALA A 70 3.35 -4.74 -14.74
C ALA A 70 2.54 -6.05 -14.76
N THR A 71 3.23 -7.19 -14.78
CA THR A 71 2.61 -8.54 -14.77
C THR A 71 2.20 -9.01 -13.38
N SER A 72 2.46 -8.24 -12.32
CA SER A 72 2.09 -8.60 -10.95
C SER A 72 0.61 -8.34 -10.69
N GLU A 73 0.05 -9.10 -9.75
CA GLU A 73 -1.28 -8.85 -9.18
C GLU A 73 -1.12 -8.08 -7.87
N ILE A 74 -1.92 -7.04 -7.68
CA ILE A 74 -1.86 -6.19 -6.48
C ILE A 74 -3.17 -6.27 -5.70
N ASP A 75 -3.06 -6.67 -4.43
CA ASP A 75 -4.10 -6.51 -3.43
C ASP A 75 -3.82 -5.22 -2.63
N SER A 76 -4.78 -4.30 -2.55
CA SER A 76 -4.62 -3.04 -1.81
C SER A 76 -5.85 -2.68 -0.98
N ASP A 77 -5.70 -1.72 -0.06
CA ASP A 77 -6.89 -1.05 0.48
C ASP A 77 -7.62 -0.27 -0.63
N ASN A 78 -8.90 0.03 -0.42
CA ASN A 78 -9.72 0.79 -1.36
C ASN A 78 -9.50 2.31 -1.27
N SER A 79 -8.26 2.76 -1.05
CA SER A 79 -7.94 4.19 -1.02
C SER A 79 -7.95 4.79 -2.42
N THR A 80 -8.41 6.05 -2.52
CA THR A 80 -8.33 6.85 -3.75
C THR A 80 -6.91 7.02 -4.30
N SER A 81 -5.91 6.82 -3.45
CA SER A 81 -4.49 6.80 -3.82
C SER A 81 -4.11 5.67 -4.78
N TYR A 82 -4.92 4.60 -4.89
CA TYR A 82 -4.60 3.40 -5.68
C TYR A 82 -5.52 3.20 -6.90
N THR A 83 -6.40 4.15 -7.20
CA THR A 83 -7.46 3.99 -8.24
C THR A 83 -6.94 3.75 -9.65
N ASN A 84 -5.70 4.17 -9.90
CA ASN A 84 -5.06 4.11 -11.20
C ASN A 84 -4.29 2.80 -11.43
N LEU A 85 -4.04 2.00 -10.37
CA LEU A 85 -3.23 0.77 -10.47
C LEU A 85 -3.84 -0.26 -11.42
N LYS A 86 -5.18 -0.29 -11.55
CA LYS A 86 -5.89 -1.12 -12.54
C LYS A 86 -5.50 -0.87 -13.99
N ASN A 87 -4.92 0.30 -14.30
CA ASN A 87 -4.46 0.65 -15.64
C ASN A 87 -2.97 0.33 -15.84
N LEU A 88 -2.24 0.05 -14.76
CA LEU A 88 -0.78 -0.13 -14.75
C LEU A 88 -0.38 -1.60 -14.58
N MET A 89 -1.27 -2.41 -13.99
CA MET A 89 -1.01 -3.79 -13.62
C MET A 89 -2.01 -4.74 -14.30
N VAL A 90 -1.63 -6.01 -14.41
CA VAL A 90 -2.50 -7.04 -14.98
C VAL A 90 -3.78 -7.22 -14.14
N GLN A 91 -3.66 -7.22 -12.81
CA GLN A 91 -4.83 -7.22 -11.91
C GLN A 91 -4.61 -6.33 -10.68
N HIS A 92 -5.69 -5.66 -10.28
CA HIS A 92 -5.75 -4.84 -9.07
C HIS A 92 -7.04 -5.16 -8.30
N HIS A 93 -6.90 -5.63 -7.06
CA HIS A 93 -7.99 -5.99 -6.15
C HIS A 93 -8.06 -5.02 -4.96
N PRO A 94 -8.72 -3.86 -5.12
CA PRO A 94 -8.95 -2.94 -4.00
C PRO A 94 -10.02 -3.51 -3.05
N GLN A 95 -9.73 -3.55 -1.75
CA GLN A 95 -10.64 -4.08 -0.74
C GLN A 95 -10.88 -3.09 0.40
N VAL A 96 -12.12 -3.03 0.89
CA VAL A 96 -12.43 -2.40 2.17
C VAL A 96 -12.28 -3.46 3.25
N ILE A 97 -11.18 -3.40 4.01
CA ILE A 97 -10.85 -4.41 5.01
C ILE A 97 -11.43 -4.00 6.36
N PRO A 98 -12.33 -4.80 6.96
CA PRO A 98 -12.77 -4.60 8.35
C PRO A 98 -11.59 -4.69 9.33
N LYS A 99 -11.70 -4.02 10.47
CA LYS A 99 -10.59 -3.95 11.44
C LYS A 99 -10.21 -5.32 12.00
N GLU A 100 -11.21 -6.16 12.18
CA GLU A 100 -11.13 -7.54 12.67
C GLU A 100 -10.43 -8.50 11.71
N ASP A 101 -10.39 -8.18 10.41
CA ASP A 101 -9.83 -9.04 9.36
C ASP A 101 -8.48 -8.56 8.82
N ILE A 102 -8.00 -7.41 9.29
CA ILE A 102 -6.73 -6.82 8.83
C ILE A 102 -5.55 -7.78 8.98
N GLY A 103 -5.51 -8.52 10.08
CA GLY A 103 -4.45 -9.48 10.39
C GLY A 103 -4.59 -10.83 9.70
N LYS A 104 -5.65 -11.05 8.91
CA LYS A 104 -5.84 -12.26 8.08
C LYS A 104 -5.55 -11.99 6.60
N ILE A 105 -5.86 -10.78 6.15
CA ILE A 105 -5.72 -10.37 4.74
C ILE A 105 -4.29 -9.91 4.43
N LEU A 106 -3.62 -9.27 5.40
CA LEU A 106 -2.27 -8.72 5.23
C LEU A 106 -1.15 -9.62 5.82
N SER A 107 -1.49 -10.83 6.26
CA SER A 107 -0.58 -11.80 6.92
C SER A 107 -0.13 -12.94 6.02
#